data_AF-A0A6I4YCW9-F1
#
_entry.id   AF-A0A6I4YCW9-F1
#
_cell.length_a   1.000
_cell.length_b   1.000
_cell.length_c   1.000
_cell.angle_alpha   90.00
_cell.angle_beta   90.00
_cell.angle_gamma   90.00
#
_symmetry.space_group_name_H-M   'P 1'
#
loop_
_entity.id
_entity.type
_entity.pdbx_description
1 polymer ?
#
loop_
_entity_poly.entity_id
_entity_poly.type
_entity_poly.pdbx_seq_one_letter_code
_entity_poly.pdbx_strand_id
1 'polypeptide(L)'
;MLERIHFHVGLWAPIFYGFAGPGAYWWWDSLIDPQNLWTEYAPLAAFLKGAPLPLLRPVTAQSSGLDVTARVLRSGTQAMAWLVSDRYSASGVQRAQTEALLDGTYREVAPPVFPERRTTLTIRGLRDGPYAARWFDPQTGAWLAVQPVTVSGGTLTLPTPTFTRDLALRVDPR
;
A
#
# COMPACT_ATOMS: atom_id res chain seq x y z
N MET A 1 -17.54 -1.70 8.08
CA MET A 1 -16.64 -2.13 6.96
C MET A 1 -15.81 -0.95 6.47
N LEU A 2 -16.44 0.19 6.20
CA LEU A 2 -15.77 1.46 5.91
C LEU A 2 -14.73 1.84 6.96
N GLU A 3 -15.05 1.61 8.23
CA GLU A 3 -14.20 1.88 9.38
C GLU A 3 -12.93 1.03 9.37
N ARG A 4 -13.02 -0.23 8.89
CA ARG A 4 -11.84 -1.10 8.73
C ARG A 4 -10.93 -0.63 7.61
N ILE A 5 -11.50 -0.10 6.51
CA ILE A 5 -10.72 0.53 5.43
C ILE A 5 -10.00 1.75 5.98
N HIS A 6 -10.70 2.63 6.70
CA HIS A 6 -10.10 3.82 7.32
C HIS A 6 -9.03 3.46 8.34
N PHE A 7 -9.25 2.44 9.16
CA PHE A 7 -8.27 1.96 10.12
C PHE A 7 -7.01 1.49 9.39
N HIS A 8 -7.13 0.59 8.40
CA HIS A 8 -6.00 0.08 7.62
C HIS A 8 -5.22 1.20 6.93
N VAL A 9 -5.91 2.09 6.23
CA VAL A 9 -5.29 3.25 5.56
C VAL A 9 -4.63 4.18 6.58
N GLY A 10 -5.25 4.38 7.75
CA GLY A 10 -4.72 5.19 8.86
C GLY A 10 -3.48 4.59 9.51
N LEU A 11 -3.26 3.27 9.42
CA LEU A 11 -2.02 2.64 9.85
C LEU A 11 -0.88 2.89 8.86
N TRP A 12 -1.14 2.67 7.57
CA TRP A 12 -0.10 2.67 6.55
C TRP A 12 0.27 4.07 6.06
N ALA A 13 -0.73 4.91 5.76
CA ALA A 13 -0.50 6.21 5.11
C ALA A 13 0.48 7.12 5.88
N PRO A 14 0.39 7.29 7.22
CA PRO A 14 1.25 8.22 7.95
C PRO A 14 2.74 7.93 7.77
N ILE A 15 3.12 6.64 7.71
CA ILE A 15 4.52 6.24 7.48
C ILE A 15 5.03 6.83 6.17
N PHE A 16 4.25 6.71 5.09
CA PHE A 16 4.62 7.22 3.77
C PHE A 16 4.48 8.74 3.62
N TYR A 17 3.87 9.41 4.60
CA TYR A 17 3.94 10.86 4.77
C TYR A 17 5.15 11.30 5.62
N GLY A 18 5.97 10.36 6.12
CA GLY A 18 7.18 10.64 6.88
C GLY A 18 6.99 10.68 8.39
N PHE A 19 5.86 10.19 8.91
CA PHE A 19 5.64 10.06 10.35
C PHE A 19 6.45 8.89 10.90
N ALA A 20 6.85 8.98 12.17
CA ALA A 20 7.62 7.94 12.84
C ALA A 20 6.78 6.69 13.23
N GLY A 21 5.46 6.74 13.03
CA GLY A 21 4.54 5.67 13.41
C GLY A 21 3.17 5.80 12.73
N PRO A 22 2.33 4.76 12.85
CA PRO A 22 0.96 4.77 12.35
C PRO A 22 0.08 5.79 13.10
N GLY A 23 -1.07 6.12 12.54
CA GLY A 23 -2.07 6.91 13.24
C GLY A 23 -2.68 6.15 14.42
N ALA A 24 -2.89 6.86 15.53
CA ALA A 24 -3.69 6.34 16.64
C ALA A 24 -5.18 6.48 16.29
N TYR A 25 -5.81 5.38 15.89
CA TYR A 25 -7.20 5.42 15.46
C TYR A 25 -8.14 5.49 16.67
N TRP A 26 -9.02 6.50 16.69
CA TRP A 26 -9.83 6.86 17.86
C TRP A 26 -10.79 5.76 18.32
N TRP A 27 -11.40 5.03 17.38
CA TRP A 27 -12.42 4.00 17.65
C TRP A 27 -11.84 2.69 18.23
N TRP A 28 -10.85 2.80 19.12
CA TRP A 28 -10.16 1.64 19.65
C TRP A 28 -11.08 0.78 20.53
N ASP A 29 -11.96 1.41 21.31
CA ASP A 29 -12.87 0.79 22.28
C ASP A 29 -14.13 0.18 21.62
N SER A 30 -14.59 0.78 20.51
CA SER A 30 -15.85 0.41 19.85
C SER A 30 -15.65 -0.42 18.58
N LEU A 31 -14.44 -0.42 18.00
CA LEU A 31 -14.12 -1.16 16.77
C LEU A 31 -12.92 -2.09 16.93
N ILE A 32 -11.76 -1.57 17.37
CA ILE A 32 -10.50 -2.32 17.33
C ILE A 32 -10.51 -3.45 18.36
N ASP A 33 -10.77 -3.12 19.63
CA ASP A 33 -10.72 -4.09 20.72
C ASP A 33 -11.85 -5.13 20.62
N PRO A 34 -13.14 -4.74 20.43
CA PRO A 34 -14.23 -5.71 20.35
C PRO A 34 -14.13 -6.67 19.16
N GLN A 35 -13.46 -6.25 18.09
CA GLN A 35 -13.26 -7.08 16.89
C GLN A 35 -11.84 -7.67 16.78
N ASN A 36 -11.02 -7.52 17.83
CA ASN A 36 -9.64 -7.99 17.91
C ASN A 36 -8.76 -7.59 16.71
N LEU A 37 -8.80 -6.30 16.33
CA LEU A 37 -8.09 -5.76 15.16
C LEU A 37 -6.68 -5.27 15.47
N TRP A 38 -6.19 -5.47 16.69
CA TRP A 38 -4.81 -5.17 17.06
C TRP A 38 -3.80 -5.96 16.21
N THR A 39 -4.20 -7.09 15.62
CA THR A 39 -3.36 -7.88 14.72
C THR A 39 -3.04 -7.16 13.40
N GLU A 40 -3.82 -6.16 12.99
CA GLU A 40 -3.59 -5.38 11.75
C GLU A 40 -2.31 -4.54 11.82
N TYR A 41 -1.75 -4.32 13.02
CA TYR A 41 -0.44 -3.69 13.18
C TYR A 41 0.72 -4.62 12.79
N ALA A 42 0.53 -5.95 12.82
CA ALA A 42 1.60 -6.91 12.59
C ALA A 42 2.16 -6.88 11.16
N PRO A 43 1.34 -6.82 10.08
CA PRO A 43 1.85 -6.62 8.72
C PRO A 43 2.70 -5.36 8.57
N LEU A 44 2.26 -4.24 9.15
CA LEU A 44 3.02 -3.00 9.11
C LEU A 44 4.37 -3.15 9.84
N ALA A 45 4.37 -3.69 11.06
CA ALA A 45 5.60 -3.93 11.80
C ALA A 45 6.56 -4.86 11.05
N ALA A 46 6.05 -5.92 10.40
CA ALA A 46 6.84 -6.83 9.60
C ALA A 46 7.45 -6.15 8.36
N PHE A 47 6.69 -5.26 7.70
CA PHE A 47 7.16 -4.50 6.55
C PHE A 47 8.28 -3.50 6.92
N LEU A 48 8.11 -2.80 8.05
CA LEU A 48 9.06 -1.79 8.53
C LEU A 48 10.30 -2.39 9.20
N LYS A 49 10.31 -3.69 9.53
CA LYS A 49 11.42 -4.33 10.21
C LYS A 49 12.74 -4.17 9.45
N GLY A 50 13.72 -3.54 10.09
CA GLY A 50 15.04 -3.29 9.50
C GLY A 50 15.04 -2.25 8.37
N ALA A 51 13.96 -1.49 8.19
CA ALA A 51 13.94 -0.36 7.27
C ALA A 51 14.65 0.86 7.90
N PRO A 52 15.53 1.57 7.17
CA PRO A 52 16.23 2.74 7.71
C PRO A 52 15.37 4.00 7.56
N LEU A 53 14.19 4.00 8.20
CA LEU A 53 13.19 5.07 8.11
C LEU A 53 13.77 6.50 8.28
N PRO A 54 14.71 6.78 9.22
CA PRO A 54 15.28 8.12 9.37
C PRO A 54 16.04 8.64 8.15
N LEU A 55 16.48 7.75 7.25
CA LEU A 55 17.22 8.10 6.04
C LEU A 55 16.32 8.30 4.81
N LEU A 56 15.06 7.84 4.89
CA LEU A 56 14.12 7.94 3.78
C LEU A 56 13.33 9.25 3.84
N ARG A 57 12.95 9.78 2.68
CA ARG A 57 12.16 11.00 2.54
C ARG A 57 10.93 10.74 1.66
N PRO A 58 9.76 11.29 2.02
CA PRO A 58 8.60 11.23 1.14
C PRO A 58 8.89 11.88 -0.21
N VAL A 59 8.49 11.21 -1.28
CA VAL A 59 8.51 11.74 -2.64
C VAL A 59 7.21 11.40 -3.35
N THR A 60 6.78 12.27 -4.24
CA THR A 60 5.65 11.99 -5.12
C THR A 60 6.06 10.94 -6.14
N ALA A 61 5.46 9.76 -6.06
CA ALA A 61 5.59 8.74 -7.09
C ALA A 61 4.76 9.15 -8.32
N GLN A 62 5.24 8.81 -9.50
CA GLN A 62 4.39 8.79 -10.70
C GLN A 62 3.94 7.35 -10.93
N SER A 63 2.65 7.09 -10.78
CA SER A 63 2.01 5.85 -11.25
C SER A 63 1.39 6.12 -12.62
N SER A 64 1.53 5.17 -13.54
CA SER A 64 0.84 5.19 -14.83
C SER A 64 -0.10 3.97 -14.91
N GLY A 65 -1.41 4.22 -14.97
CA GLY A 65 -2.45 3.19 -14.92
C GLY A 65 -3.64 3.65 -14.05
N LEU A 66 -4.82 3.05 -14.26
CA LEU A 66 -6.11 3.43 -13.65
C LEU A 66 -6.12 3.34 -12.11
N ASP A 67 -6.80 4.29 -11.47
CA ASP A 67 -7.35 4.26 -10.09
C ASP A 67 -6.41 3.69 -9.00
N VAL A 68 -5.12 4.06 -8.98
CA VAL A 68 -4.16 3.68 -7.94
C VAL A 68 -3.34 4.87 -7.46
N THR A 69 -3.43 5.15 -6.17
CA THR A 69 -2.60 6.12 -5.45
C THR A 69 -1.31 5.45 -4.97
N ALA A 70 -0.16 5.97 -5.40
CA ALA A 70 1.15 5.54 -4.90
C ALA A 70 1.79 6.61 -4.00
N ARG A 71 2.45 6.15 -2.92
CA ARG A 71 3.27 6.96 -2.03
C ARG A 71 4.63 6.30 -1.85
N VAL A 72 5.70 7.07 -1.86
CA VAL A 72 7.07 6.56 -1.83
C VAL A 72 7.88 7.28 -0.77
N LEU A 73 8.64 6.51 0.00
CA LEU A 73 9.76 6.99 0.79
C LEU A 73 11.05 6.54 0.11
N ARG A 74 12.04 7.42 -0.05
CA ARG A 74 13.34 7.00 -0.62
C ARG A 74 14.53 7.75 -0.06
N SER A 75 15.70 7.14 -0.22
CA SER A 75 17.00 7.80 -0.21
C SER A 75 17.62 7.72 -1.62
N GLY A 76 18.93 7.93 -1.73
CA GLY A 76 19.66 7.65 -2.97
C GLY A 76 19.89 6.16 -3.23
N THR A 77 19.74 5.28 -2.24
CA THR A 77 20.12 3.86 -2.35
C THR A 77 19.06 2.89 -1.84
N GLN A 78 17.92 3.39 -1.36
CA GLN A 78 16.81 2.57 -0.90
C GLN A 78 15.49 3.27 -1.22
N ALA A 79 14.45 2.47 -1.44
CA ALA A 79 13.09 2.99 -1.55
C ALA A 79 12.07 2.04 -0.92
N MET A 80 10.98 2.62 -0.45
CA MET A 80 9.78 1.93 -0.01
C MET A 80 8.60 2.56 -0.72
N ALA A 81 7.65 1.77 -1.17
CA ALA A 81 6.41 2.27 -1.76
C ALA A 81 5.19 1.60 -1.15
N TRP A 82 4.08 2.33 -1.10
CA TRP A 82 2.76 1.78 -0.81
C TRP A 82 1.79 2.30 -1.86
N LEU A 83 1.11 1.35 -2.49
CA LEU A 83 0.16 1.56 -3.56
C LEU A 83 -1.19 1.15 -3.03
N VAL A 84 -2.19 2.01 -3.18
CA VAL A 84 -3.56 1.76 -2.73
C VAL A 84 -4.47 1.96 -3.91
N SER A 85 -5.36 1.00 -4.17
CA SER A 85 -6.40 1.22 -5.18
C SER A 85 -7.34 2.32 -4.70
N ASP A 86 -7.65 3.28 -5.57
CA ASP A 86 -8.62 4.33 -5.28
C ASP A 86 -10.04 3.75 -5.10
N ARG A 87 -10.28 2.52 -5.56
CA ARG A 87 -11.49 1.74 -5.27
C ARG A 87 -11.51 1.25 -3.82
N TYR A 88 -10.37 1.01 -3.20
CA TYR A 88 -10.25 0.65 -1.77
C TYR A 88 -10.30 1.91 -0.90
N SER A 89 -11.42 2.62 -0.95
CA SER A 89 -11.64 3.89 -0.27
C SER A 89 -13.12 4.06 0.09
N ALA A 90 -13.46 5.08 0.89
CA ALA A 90 -14.84 5.40 1.22
C ALA A 90 -15.71 5.64 -0.02
N SER A 91 -15.22 6.46 -0.94
CA SER A 91 -15.90 6.74 -2.21
C SER A 91 -15.93 5.51 -3.11
N GLY A 92 -14.90 4.68 -3.07
CA GLY A 92 -14.86 3.41 -3.78
C GLY A 92 -15.89 2.39 -3.27
N VAL A 93 -16.13 2.33 -1.95
CA VAL A 93 -17.22 1.53 -1.37
C VAL A 93 -18.57 2.01 -1.86
N GLN A 94 -18.84 3.32 -1.77
CA GLN A 94 -20.09 3.90 -2.24
C GLN A 94 -20.30 3.61 -3.73
N ARG A 95 -19.25 3.75 -4.54
CA ARG A 95 -19.29 3.44 -5.97
C ARG A 95 -19.60 1.97 -6.23
N ALA A 96 -18.93 1.05 -5.55
CA ALA A 96 -19.16 -0.39 -5.71
C ALA A 96 -20.58 -0.79 -5.29
N GLN A 97 -21.12 -0.19 -4.22
CA GLN A 97 -22.50 -0.40 -3.81
C GLN A 97 -23.50 0.12 -4.85
N THR A 98 -23.27 1.32 -5.39
CA THR A 98 -24.11 1.87 -6.47
C THR A 98 -24.04 1.00 -7.72
N GLU A 99 -22.86 0.55 -8.14
CA GLU A 99 -22.68 -0.36 -9.29
C GLU A 99 -23.45 -1.68 -9.05
N ALA A 100 -23.34 -2.27 -7.85
CA ALA A 100 -24.09 -3.48 -7.47
C ALA A 100 -25.62 -3.28 -7.38
N LEU A 101 -26.07 -2.08 -7.01
CA LEU A 101 -27.50 -1.75 -7.00
C LEU A 101 -28.04 -1.69 -8.42
N LEU A 102 -27.26 -1.11 -9.34
CA LEU A 102 -27.63 -0.96 -10.75
C LEU A 102 -27.63 -2.29 -11.51
N ASP A 103 -26.71 -3.21 -11.18
CA ASP A 103 -26.62 -4.54 -11.81
C ASP A 103 -27.52 -5.62 -11.16
N GLY A 104 -28.25 -5.26 -10.10
CA GLY A 104 -29.15 -6.16 -9.38
C GLY A 104 -28.46 -7.21 -8.49
N THR A 105 -27.13 -7.11 -8.30
CA THR A 105 -26.36 -8.01 -7.43
C THR A 105 -26.26 -7.53 -5.99
N TYR A 106 -26.72 -6.30 -5.71
CA TYR A 106 -26.70 -5.74 -4.36
C TYR A 106 -27.47 -6.62 -3.38
N ARG A 107 -26.78 -6.98 -2.31
CA ARG A 107 -27.35 -7.53 -1.08
C ARG A 107 -26.98 -6.56 0.02
N GLU A 108 -27.93 -6.21 0.88
CA GLU A 108 -27.80 -5.24 1.97
C GLU A 108 -26.63 -5.53 2.95
N VAL A 109 -25.97 -6.69 2.81
CA VAL A 109 -24.91 -7.18 3.69
C VAL A 109 -23.64 -7.62 2.93
N ALA A 110 -23.59 -7.60 1.59
CA ALA A 110 -22.42 -8.09 0.86
C ALA A 110 -21.25 -7.06 0.88
N PRO A 111 -20.03 -7.46 1.27
CA PRO A 111 -18.85 -6.61 1.12
C PRO A 111 -18.58 -6.30 -0.36
N PRO A 112 -18.13 -5.09 -0.72
CA PRO A 112 -17.75 -4.76 -2.07
C PRO A 112 -16.52 -5.57 -2.48
N VAL A 113 -16.53 -5.98 -3.73
CA VAL A 113 -15.40 -6.65 -4.36
C VAL A 113 -14.58 -5.61 -5.10
N PHE A 114 -13.28 -5.56 -4.78
CA PHE A 114 -12.34 -4.72 -5.50
C PHE A 114 -11.69 -5.54 -6.61
N PRO A 115 -11.79 -5.15 -7.89
CA PRO A 115 -11.25 -5.98 -8.95
C PRO A 115 -9.74 -5.92 -8.95
N GLU A 116 -9.09 -6.97 -9.43
CA GLU A 116 -7.63 -7.01 -9.51
C GLU A 116 -7.07 -5.84 -10.34
N ARG A 117 -5.89 -5.38 -9.95
CA ARG A 117 -5.18 -4.25 -10.53
C ARG A 117 -3.77 -4.63 -10.92
N ARG A 118 -3.32 -4.13 -12.06
CA ARG A 118 -1.91 -4.07 -12.45
C ARG A 118 -1.59 -2.65 -12.83
N THR A 119 -0.43 -2.16 -12.43
CA THR A 119 0.09 -0.86 -12.84
C THR A 119 1.60 -0.91 -12.97
N THR A 120 2.19 0.17 -13.43
CA THR A 120 3.65 0.35 -13.46
C THR A 120 4.01 1.41 -12.43
N LEU A 121 4.87 1.03 -11.48
CA LEU A 121 5.43 1.93 -10.50
C LEU A 121 6.72 2.53 -11.04
N THR A 122 6.81 3.86 -11.06
CA THR A 122 8.04 4.59 -11.38
C THR A 122 8.58 5.30 -10.14
N ILE A 123 9.82 5.00 -9.76
CA ILE A 123 10.54 5.65 -8.66
C ILE A 123 11.77 6.34 -9.25
N ARG A 124 11.89 7.65 -9.03
CA ARG A 124 13.06 8.44 -9.47
C ARG A 124 13.95 8.83 -8.30
N GLY A 125 15.22 9.12 -8.60
CA GLY A 125 16.21 9.63 -7.67
C GLY A 125 16.95 8.53 -6.88
N LEU A 126 16.91 7.29 -7.35
CA LEU A 126 17.81 6.23 -6.90
C LEU A 126 19.15 6.35 -7.65
N ARG A 127 20.25 5.88 -7.08
CA ARG A 127 21.53 5.76 -7.78
C ARG A 127 21.48 4.58 -8.73
N ASP A 128 22.17 4.70 -9.85
CA ASP A 128 22.26 3.60 -10.82
C ASP A 128 22.97 2.38 -10.21
N GLY A 129 22.55 1.19 -10.63
CA GLY A 129 23.12 -0.06 -10.14
C GLY A 129 22.09 -1.15 -9.87
N PRO A 130 22.55 -2.31 -9.35
CA PRO A 130 21.70 -3.45 -9.04
C PRO A 130 20.99 -3.28 -7.69
N TYR A 131 19.73 -3.72 -7.62
CA TYR A 131 18.90 -3.70 -6.42
C TYR A 131 18.11 -5.02 -6.30
N ALA A 132 17.58 -5.24 -5.11
CA ALA A 132 16.59 -6.27 -4.83
C ALA A 132 15.24 -5.58 -4.53
N ALA A 133 14.26 -5.80 -5.41
CA ALA A 133 12.89 -5.39 -5.21
C ALA A 133 12.10 -6.55 -4.58
N ARG A 134 11.28 -6.27 -3.57
CA ARG A 134 10.42 -7.27 -2.94
C ARG A 134 9.07 -6.68 -2.60
N TRP A 135 8.03 -7.25 -3.21
CA TRP A 135 6.64 -6.88 -2.92
C TRP A 135 6.18 -7.52 -1.61
N PHE A 136 5.23 -6.86 -0.97
CA PHE A 136 4.62 -7.24 0.29
C PHE A 136 3.12 -7.01 0.20
N ASP A 137 2.34 -7.98 0.67
CA ASP A 137 0.90 -7.87 0.80
C ASP A 137 0.54 -7.32 2.19
N PRO A 138 0.07 -6.05 2.28
CA PRO A 138 -0.32 -5.45 3.55
C PRO A 138 -1.50 -6.13 4.25
N GLN A 139 -2.34 -6.86 3.50
CA GLN A 139 -3.54 -7.50 4.02
C GLN A 139 -3.21 -8.81 4.74
N THR A 140 -2.20 -9.55 4.27
CA THR A 140 -1.82 -10.84 4.85
C THR A 140 -0.51 -10.79 5.63
N GLY A 141 0.29 -9.74 5.45
CA GLY A 141 1.64 -9.66 5.98
C GLY A 141 2.65 -10.54 5.25
N ALA A 142 2.30 -11.06 4.07
CA ALA A 142 3.14 -11.96 3.31
C ALA A 142 4.10 -11.20 2.40
N TRP A 143 5.38 -11.61 2.43
CA TRP A 143 6.34 -11.18 1.43
C TRP A 143 6.25 -12.04 0.17
N LEU A 144 6.28 -11.40 -0.99
CA LEU A 144 6.39 -12.08 -2.28
C LEU A 144 7.87 -12.38 -2.59
N ALA A 145 8.09 -13.06 -3.73
CA ALA A 145 9.42 -13.38 -4.22
C ALA A 145 10.27 -12.12 -4.44
N VAL A 146 11.57 -12.24 -4.15
CA VAL A 146 12.54 -11.18 -4.43
C VAL A 146 12.82 -11.16 -5.93
N GLN A 147 12.74 -9.97 -6.53
CA GLN A 147 13.05 -9.72 -7.92
C GLN A 147 14.36 -8.89 -8.04
N PRO A 148 15.39 -9.38 -8.74
CA PRO A 148 16.52 -8.54 -9.13
C PRO A 148 16.04 -7.44 -10.07
N VAL A 149 16.46 -6.21 -9.83
CA VAL A 149 16.18 -5.07 -10.71
C VAL A 149 17.42 -4.20 -10.87
N THR A 150 17.48 -3.45 -11.95
CA THR A 150 18.55 -2.48 -12.20
C THR A 150 17.94 -1.09 -12.30
N VAL A 151 18.54 -0.14 -11.60
CA VAL A 151 18.25 1.29 -11.74
C VAL A 151 19.19 1.86 -12.79
N SER A 152 18.62 2.59 -13.74
CA SER A 152 19.36 3.25 -14.82
C SER A 152 18.84 4.67 -15.01
N GLY A 153 19.74 5.66 -15.19
CA GLY A 153 19.33 7.06 -15.36
C GLY A 153 18.57 7.60 -14.13
N GLY A 154 18.91 7.09 -12.95
CA GLY A 154 18.30 7.40 -11.68
C GLY A 154 16.85 6.97 -11.51
N THR A 155 16.34 6.09 -12.37
CA THR A 155 14.93 5.70 -12.42
C THR A 155 14.78 4.18 -12.33
N LEU A 156 13.88 3.73 -11.44
CA LEU A 156 13.37 2.37 -11.37
C LEU A 156 11.95 2.34 -11.92
N THR A 157 11.69 1.42 -12.85
CA THR A 157 10.35 1.16 -13.38
C THR A 157 10.04 -0.32 -13.21
N LEU A 158 8.93 -0.64 -12.54
CA LEU A 158 8.58 -2.01 -12.17
C LEU A 158 7.08 -2.25 -12.35
N PRO A 159 6.65 -3.31 -13.07
CA PRO A 159 5.25 -3.72 -13.08
C PRO A 159 4.85 -4.29 -11.72
N THR A 160 3.65 -3.96 -11.25
CA THR A 160 3.12 -4.55 -10.02
C THR A 160 2.59 -5.97 -10.28
N PRO A 161 2.71 -6.89 -9.31
CA PRO A 161 1.79 -8.03 -9.18
C PRO A 161 0.33 -7.58 -9.21
N THR A 162 -0.58 -8.53 -9.41
CA THR A 162 -2.01 -8.26 -9.21
C THR A 162 -2.30 -8.03 -7.74
N PHE A 163 -3.15 -7.04 -7.45
CA PHE A 163 -3.66 -6.77 -6.11
C PHE A 163 -5.07 -6.18 -6.18
N THR A 164 -5.84 -6.27 -5.11
CA THR A 164 -7.23 -5.79 -5.06
C THR A 164 -7.40 -4.54 -4.18
N ARG A 165 -6.63 -4.43 -3.09
CA ARG A 165 -6.75 -3.34 -2.10
C ARG A 165 -5.51 -2.45 -2.13
N ASP A 166 -4.40 -2.98 -1.69
CA ASP A 166 -3.12 -2.29 -1.63
C ASP A 166 -1.95 -3.25 -1.78
N LEU A 167 -0.77 -2.70 -2.01
CA LEU A 167 0.48 -3.41 -2.19
C LEU A 167 1.63 -2.55 -1.68
N ALA A 168 2.60 -3.16 -1.02
CA ALA A 168 3.80 -2.46 -0.56
C ALA A 168 5.06 -3.03 -1.21
N LEU A 169 6.11 -2.21 -1.30
CA LEU A 169 7.38 -2.55 -1.95
C LEU A 169 8.54 -2.13 -1.06
N ARG A 170 9.56 -2.98 -0.98
CA ARG A 170 10.92 -2.59 -0.60
C ARG A 170 11.87 -2.72 -1.78
N VAL A 171 12.75 -1.73 -1.91
CA VAL A 171 13.87 -1.72 -2.85
C VAL A 171 15.12 -1.47 -2.03
N ASP A 172 15.95 -2.49 -1.90
CA ASP A 172 17.20 -2.48 -1.16
C ASP A 172 18.39 -2.67 -2.12
N PRO A 173 19.56 -2.04 -1.88
CA PRO A 173 20.72 -2.21 -2.74
C PRO A 173 21.24 -3.64 -2.65
N ARG A 174 21.79 -4.16 -3.74
CA ARG A 174 22.48 -5.46 -3.75
C ARG A 174 23.96 -5.33 -3.45
#